data_AF-A0A3E2J4E3-F1
#
_entry.id   AF-A0A3E2J4E3-F1
#
_cell.length_a   1.000
_cell.length_b   1.000
_cell.length_c   1.000
_cell.angle_alpha   90.00
_cell.angle_beta   90.00
_cell.angle_gamma   90.00
#
_symmetry.space_group_name_H-M   'P 1'
#
loop_
_entity.id
_entity.type
_entity.pdbx_description
1 polymer ?
#
loop_
_entity_poly.entity_id
_entity_poly.type
_entity_poly.pdbx_seq_one_letter_code
_entity_poly.pdbx_strand_id
1 'polypeptide(L)'
;MGGIILFIVSFILDFSFPNKSPYGETIFKSVGLPVYSDPESQEGILFVGVTSIILFFVSLYLINIALKKYNSRIVLILFIFGIAGSPLLIYTYQNTLGNGIYAIEYEEEFSRCEYNISKDGNKLNSKCYIPLANYSSKETQFTLKFKTSVIDDPYDINRLMNRNGPYKLNLYGDEKKIIEIETAIDVTNIKKYPESGEAYGMGIVLFENDRKREL
;
A
#
# COMPACT_ATOMS: atom_id res chain seq x y z
N MET A 1 -29.00 -1.59 17.14
CA MET A 1 -28.36 -2.40 16.08
C MET A 1 -27.86 -1.56 14.91
N GLY A 2 -28.67 -0.65 14.35
CA GLY A 2 -28.26 0.18 13.18
C GLY A 2 -26.91 0.89 13.31
N GLY A 3 -26.63 1.56 14.43
CA GLY A 3 -25.33 2.22 14.64
C GLY A 3 -24.13 1.26 14.65
N ILE A 4 -24.25 0.07 15.22
CA ILE A 4 -23.16 -0.93 15.22
C ILE A 4 -22.88 -1.42 13.80
N ILE A 5 -23.95 -1.67 13.02
CA ILE A 5 -23.82 -2.10 11.62
C ILE A 5 -23.08 -1.04 10.81
N LEU A 6 -23.46 0.24 10.96
CA LEU A 6 -22.79 1.34 10.26
C LEU A 6 -21.32 1.49 10.65
N PHE A 7 -20.98 1.29 11.93
CA PHE A 7 -19.60 1.32 12.41
C PHE A 7 -18.76 0.21 11.75
N ILE A 8 -19.29 -1.01 11.70
CA ILE A 8 -18.61 -2.14 11.05
C ILE A 8 -18.45 -1.88 9.55
N VAL A 9 -19.48 -1.34 8.89
CA VAL A 9 -19.40 -0.99 7.46
C VAL A 9 -18.34 0.08 7.22
N SER A 10 -18.30 1.15 8.01
CA SER A 10 -17.26 2.18 7.87
C SER A 10 -15.86 1.59 8.07
N PHE A 11 -15.71 0.68 9.02
CA PHE A 11 -14.43 0.02 9.29
C PHE A 11 -13.98 -0.88 8.13
N ILE A 12 -14.90 -1.66 7.55
CA ILE A 12 -14.60 -2.53 6.39
C ILE A 12 -14.21 -1.71 5.16
N LEU A 13 -14.89 -0.59 4.91
CA LEU A 13 -14.60 0.26 3.76
C LEU A 13 -13.18 0.85 3.81
N ASP A 14 -12.70 1.17 5.00
CA ASP A 14 -11.38 1.76 5.25
C ASP A 14 -10.26 0.72 5.40
N PHE A 15 -10.60 -0.56 5.57
CA PHE A 15 -9.62 -1.61 5.82
C PHE A 15 -8.75 -1.91 4.57
N SER A 16 -7.45 -1.67 4.69
CA SER A 16 -6.44 -1.77 3.62
C SER A 16 -5.50 -2.98 3.79
N PHE A 17 -6.06 -4.19 3.76
CA PHE A 17 -5.27 -5.43 3.74
C PHE A 17 -6.00 -6.56 3.00
N PRO A 18 -5.33 -7.37 2.17
CA PRO A 18 -3.87 -7.50 2.03
C PRO A 18 -3.19 -6.47 1.14
N ASN A 19 -3.94 -5.74 0.31
CA ASN A 19 -3.37 -4.77 -0.62
C ASN A 19 -3.46 -3.35 -0.06
N LYS A 20 -2.63 -2.44 -0.58
CA LYS A 20 -2.63 -1.01 -0.23
C LYS A 20 -4.00 -0.33 -0.39
N SER A 21 -4.73 -0.65 -1.47
CA SER A 21 -6.07 -0.08 -1.69
C SER A 21 -7.10 -0.66 -0.70
N PRO A 22 -7.87 0.19 0.01
CA PRO A 22 -8.96 -0.23 0.86
C PRO A 22 -10.05 -1.02 0.11
N TYR A 23 -10.75 -1.92 0.82
CA TYR A 23 -11.86 -2.68 0.24
C TYR A 23 -12.98 -1.78 -0.33
N GLY A 24 -13.20 -0.61 0.28
CA GLY A 24 -14.20 0.34 -0.21
C GLY A 24 -13.96 0.80 -1.65
N GLU A 25 -12.71 0.91 -2.09
CA GLU A 25 -12.39 1.24 -3.49
C GLU A 25 -12.84 0.14 -4.44
N THR A 26 -12.65 -1.12 -4.07
CA THR A 26 -13.06 -2.27 -4.88
C THR A 26 -14.58 -2.32 -4.99
N ILE A 27 -15.28 -2.08 -3.89
CA ILE A 27 -16.75 -2.03 -3.86
C ILE A 27 -17.24 -0.90 -4.76
N PHE A 28 -16.73 0.33 -4.60
CA PHE A 28 -17.14 1.49 -5.41
C PHE A 28 -16.93 1.21 -6.90
N LYS A 29 -15.76 0.71 -7.29
CA LYS A 29 -15.49 0.32 -8.69
C LYS A 29 -16.47 -0.73 -9.21
N SER A 30 -16.81 -1.74 -8.40
CA SER A 30 -17.73 -2.81 -8.82
C SER A 30 -19.16 -2.34 -9.08
N VAL A 31 -19.61 -1.28 -8.40
CA VAL A 31 -20.94 -0.69 -8.59
C VAL A 31 -20.93 0.51 -9.56
N GLY A 32 -19.80 0.79 -10.20
CA GLY A 32 -19.66 1.89 -11.15
C GLY A 32 -19.58 3.28 -10.52
N LEU A 33 -19.23 3.37 -9.24
CA LEU A 33 -19.00 4.64 -8.55
C LEU A 33 -17.54 5.10 -8.70
N PRO A 34 -17.29 6.40 -8.92
CA PRO A 34 -15.94 6.93 -8.95
C PRO A 34 -15.31 6.85 -7.56
N VAL A 35 -14.05 6.40 -7.48
CA VAL A 35 -13.28 6.36 -6.24
C VAL A 35 -12.66 7.72 -5.93
N TYR A 36 -12.19 8.40 -6.98
CA TYR A 36 -11.55 9.71 -6.92
C TYR A 36 -12.41 10.75 -7.66
N SER A 37 -12.30 12.02 -7.27
CA SER A 37 -12.93 13.13 -7.99
C SER A 37 -12.42 13.27 -9.42
N ASP A 38 -11.15 12.95 -9.66
CA ASP A 38 -10.59 12.80 -10.99
C ASP A 38 -10.26 11.31 -11.24
N PRO A 39 -11.13 10.58 -11.94
CA PRO A 39 -10.93 9.15 -12.21
C PRO A 39 -9.76 8.86 -13.16
N GLU A 40 -9.38 9.79 -14.04
CA GLU A 40 -8.35 9.55 -15.05
C GLU A 40 -6.95 9.62 -14.45
N SER A 41 -6.70 10.60 -13.59
CA SER A 41 -5.43 10.75 -12.87
C SER A 41 -5.32 9.91 -11.60
N GLN A 42 -6.45 9.38 -11.09
CA GLN A 42 -6.55 8.78 -9.74
C GLN A 42 -6.17 9.76 -8.63
N GLU A 43 -6.41 11.05 -8.84
CA GLU A 43 -6.09 12.11 -7.90
C GLU A 43 -7.35 12.84 -7.39
N GLY A 44 -7.14 13.66 -6.35
CA GLY A 44 -8.18 14.50 -5.76
C GLY A 44 -8.92 13.83 -4.61
N ILE A 45 -10.22 14.12 -4.46
CA ILE A 45 -11.01 13.71 -3.30
C ILE A 45 -11.29 12.22 -3.37
N LEU A 46 -10.84 11.47 -2.36
CA LEU A 46 -11.16 10.06 -2.19
C LEU A 46 -12.58 9.90 -1.63
N PHE A 47 -13.57 9.63 -2.49
CA PHE A 47 -14.97 9.51 -2.11
C PHE A 47 -15.24 8.38 -1.11
N VAL A 48 -14.49 7.29 -1.22
CA VAL A 48 -14.56 6.16 -0.28
C VAL A 48 -14.19 6.62 1.13
N GLY A 49 -13.12 7.40 1.28
CA GLY A 49 -12.69 7.94 2.56
C GLY A 49 -13.72 8.90 3.16
N VAL A 50 -14.23 9.84 2.35
CA VAL A 50 -15.29 10.77 2.78
C VAL A 50 -16.53 10.01 3.24
N THR A 51 -16.97 9.01 2.48
CA THR A 51 -18.13 8.18 2.82
C THR A 51 -17.90 7.43 4.13
N SER A 52 -16.72 6.82 4.29
CA SER A 52 -16.35 6.06 5.50
C SER A 52 -16.34 6.96 6.73
N ILE A 53 -15.80 8.18 6.63
CA ILE A 53 -15.80 9.17 7.72
C ILE A 53 -17.23 9.58 8.11
N ILE A 54 -18.09 9.87 7.14
CA ILE A 54 -19.49 10.25 7.41
C ILE A 54 -20.20 9.10 8.13
N LEU A 55 -20.08 7.87 7.61
CA LEU A 55 -20.67 6.69 8.22
C LEU A 55 -20.15 6.46 9.64
N PHE A 56 -18.85 6.66 9.86
CA PHE A 56 -18.22 6.54 11.17
C PHE A 56 -18.83 7.51 12.18
N PHE A 57 -18.90 8.80 11.89
CA PHE A 57 -19.47 9.78 12.83
C PHE A 57 -20.98 9.58 13.05
N VAL A 58 -21.74 9.25 12.00
CA VAL A 58 -23.17 8.92 12.12
C VAL A 58 -23.36 7.67 13.01
N SER A 59 -22.51 6.66 12.84
CA SER A 59 -22.55 5.43 13.64
C SER A 59 -22.34 5.71 15.13
N LEU A 60 -21.33 6.53 15.47
CA LEU A 60 -21.01 6.92 16.84
C LEU A 60 -22.16 7.72 17.47
N TYR A 61 -22.75 8.65 16.71
CA TYR A 61 -23.91 9.42 17.16
C TYR A 61 -25.12 8.53 17.48
N LEU A 62 -25.45 7.59 16.59
CA LEU A 62 -26.55 6.64 16.80
C LEU A 62 -26.31 5.71 17.99
N ILE A 63 -25.07 5.24 18.17
CA ILE A 63 -24.67 4.41 19.32
C ILE A 63 -24.81 5.22 20.62
N ASN A 64 -24.40 6.50 20.61
CA ASN A 64 -24.49 7.38 21.78
C ASN A 64 -25.94 7.60 22.23
N ILE A 65 -26.88 7.74 21.28
CA ILE A 65 -28.32 7.89 21.57
C ILE A 65 -28.92 6.57 22.05
N ALA A 66 -28.52 5.44 21.46
CA ALA A 66 -29.08 4.14 21.79
C ALA A 66 -28.66 3.66 23.19
N LEU A 67 -27.48 4.06 23.67
CA LEU A 67 -26.97 3.67 24.99
C LEU A 67 -27.49 4.62 26.08
N LYS A 68 -28.36 4.10 26.95
CA LYS A 68 -28.91 4.88 28.08
C LYS A 68 -27.91 5.11 29.23
N LYS A 69 -26.84 4.31 29.33
CA LYS A 69 -25.82 4.35 30.39
C LYS A 69 -24.43 4.04 29.80
N TYR A 70 -23.38 4.67 30.31
CA TYR A 70 -21.97 4.54 29.85
C TYR A 70 -21.72 4.93 28.38
N ASN A 71 -22.65 5.66 27.76
CA ASN A 71 -22.62 6.09 26.36
C ASN A 71 -21.29 6.77 25.98
N SER A 72 -20.84 7.76 26.74
CA SER A 72 -19.61 8.49 26.40
C SER A 72 -18.34 7.63 26.48
N ARG A 73 -18.27 6.68 27.41
CA ARG A 73 -17.10 5.78 27.53
C ARG A 73 -17.01 4.81 26.37
N ILE A 74 -18.14 4.24 25.97
CA ILE A 74 -18.20 3.29 24.84
C ILE A 74 -17.90 4.03 23.53
N VAL A 75 -18.47 5.22 23.33
CA VAL A 75 -18.20 6.06 22.15
C VAL A 75 -16.72 6.42 22.08
N LEU A 76 -16.07 6.75 23.20
CA LEU A 76 -14.63 7.03 23.24
C LEU A 76 -13.80 5.81 22.85
N ILE A 77 -14.14 4.63 23.38
CA ILE A 77 -13.45 3.37 23.03
C ILE A 77 -13.60 3.08 21.53
N LEU A 78 -14.82 3.20 20.99
CA LEU A 78 -15.09 2.98 19.57
C LEU A 78 -14.41 4.03 18.69
N PHE A 79 -14.29 5.26 19.16
CA PHE A 79 -13.55 6.32 18.47
C PHE A 79 -12.08 5.98 18.34
N ILE A 80 -11.43 5.59 19.45
CA ILE A 80 -10.03 5.15 19.46
C ILE A 80 -9.85 3.92 18.57
N PHE A 81 -10.76 2.94 18.68
CA PHE A 81 -10.71 1.74 17.86
C PHE A 81 -10.93 2.03 16.37
N GLY A 82 -11.76 3.01 16.01
CA GLY A 82 -11.96 3.42 14.61
C GLY A 82 -10.68 3.96 13.97
N ILE A 83 -9.84 4.65 14.74
CA ILE A 83 -8.59 5.24 14.25
C ILE A 83 -7.45 4.21 14.24
N ALA A 84 -7.30 3.45 15.34
CA ALA A 84 -6.14 2.57 15.54
C ALA A 84 -6.43 1.07 15.27
N GLY A 85 -7.68 0.70 15.03
CA GLY A 85 -8.10 -0.69 14.90
C GLY A 85 -7.52 -1.37 13.67
N SER A 86 -7.53 -0.70 12.50
CA SER A 86 -7.04 -1.30 11.25
C SER A 86 -5.54 -1.63 11.32
N PRO A 87 -4.63 -0.70 11.69
CA PRO A 87 -3.20 -1.02 11.83
C PRO A 87 -2.94 -2.13 12.85
N LEU A 88 -3.66 -2.12 13.98
CA LEU A 88 -3.49 -3.13 15.02
C LEU A 88 -3.90 -4.53 14.54
N LEU A 89 -5.03 -4.65 13.84
CA LEU A 89 -5.51 -5.92 13.29
C LEU A 89 -4.59 -6.45 12.21
N ILE A 90 -4.08 -5.56 11.34
CA ILE A 90 -3.14 -5.93 10.28
C ILE A 90 -1.86 -6.47 10.89
N TYR A 91 -1.23 -5.71 11.79
CA TYR A 91 -0.01 -6.14 12.48
C TYR A 91 -0.22 -7.48 13.20
N THR A 92 -1.32 -7.62 13.94
CA THR A 92 -1.64 -8.86 14.65
C THR A 92 -1.80 -10.03 13.67
N TYR A 93 -2.50 -9.82 12.56
CA TYR A 93 -2.66 -10.84 11.53
C TYR A 93 -1.29 -11.23 10.95
N GLN A 94 -0.47 -10.27 10.52
CA GLN A 94 0.83 -10.53 9.91
C GLN A 94 1.77 -11.31 10.84
N ASN A 95 1.75 -10.99 12.14
CA ASN A 95 2.60 -11.61 13.15
C ASN A 95 2.12 -12.99 13.63
N THR A 96 0.84 -13.32 13.46
CA THR A 96 0.27 -14.57 14.02
C THR A 96 -0.19 -15.56 12.94
N LEU A 97 -0.85 -15.08 11.90
CA LEU A 97 -1.47 -15.89 10.85
C LEU A 97 -0.84 -15.65 9.47
N GLY A 98 -0.15 -14.51 9.31
CA GLY A 98 0.56 -14.14 8.10
C GLY A 98 1.58 -15.21 7.72
N ASN A 99 1.56 -15.58 6.44
CA ASN A 99 2.54 -16.49 5.85
C ASN A 99 2.93 -15.99 4.47
N GLY A 100 4.18 -16.25 4.08
CA GLY A 100 4.70 -15.83 2.79
C GLY A 100 4.61 -14.31 2.61
N ILE A 101 4.22 -13.86 1.42
CA ILE A 101 4.09 -12.42 1.12
C ILE A 101 3.06 -11.67 1.97
N TYR A 102 2.16 -12.36 2.68
CA TYR A 102 1.19 -11.73 3.58
C TYR A 102 1.77 -11.41 4.96
N ALA A 103 2.92 -11.99 5.33
CA ALA A 103 3.63 -11.66 6.57
C ALA A 103 4.60 -10.47 6.40
N ILE A 104 4.86 -10.06 5.15
CA ILE A 104 5.81 -9.00 4.83
C ILE A 104 5.16 -7.63 5.03
N GLU A 105 5.80 -6.75 5.79
CA GLU A 105 5.48 -5.33 5.85
C GLU A 105 6.49 -4.53 5.00
N TYR A 106 5.99 -3.48 4.38
CA TYR A 106 6.78 -2.52 3.60
C TYR A 106 6.64 -1.14 4.21
N GLU A 107 7.77 -0.55 4.62
CA GLU A 107 7.80 0.82 5.13
C GLU A 107 7.99 1.80 3.97
N GLU A 108 6.91 2.05 3.24
CA GLU A 108 6.89 2.85 2.01
C GLU A 108 7.51 4.24 2.20
N GLU A 109 7.21 4.92 3.32
CA GLU A 109 7.72 6.27 3.63
C GLU A 109 9.25 6.34 3.66
N PHE A 110 9.92 5.24 4.01
CA PHE A 110 11.39 5.14 4.07
C PHE A 110 12.02 4.55 2.81
N SER A 111 11.20 4.21 1.81
CA SER A 111 11.69 3.76 0.51
C SER A 111 12.23 4.91 -0.30
N ARG A 112 13.34 4.67 -1.01
CA ARG A 112 13.92 5.64 -1.93
C ARG A 112 14.67 4.97 -3.08
N CYS A 113 14.64 5.58 -4.25
CA CYS A 113 15.49 5.24 -5.39
C CYS A 113 16.27 6.47 -5.82
N GLU A 114 17.58 6.31 -5.96
CA GLU A 114 18.47 7.28 -6.57
C GLU A 114 18.78 6.80 -8.00
N TYR A 115 18.80 7.70 -8.97
CA TYR A 115 19.18 7.33 -10.34
C TYR A 115 19.97 8.46 -11.02
N ASN A 116 20.93 8.08 -11.85
CA ASN A 116 21.80 8.99 -12.59
C ASN A 116 22.28 8.35 -13.90
N ILE A 117 22.32 9.13 -14.97
CA ILE A 117 22.84 8.71 -16.26
C ILE A 117 24.36 8.48 -16.18
N SER A 118 24.83 7.44 -16.86
CA SER A 118 26.24 7.14 -17.00
C SER A 118 26.94 8.21 -17.84
N LYS A 119 28.27 8.31 -17.69
CA LYS A 119 29.09 9.30 -18.41
C LYS A 119 28.99 9.19 -19.93
N ASP A 120 28.76 7.99 -20.45
CA ASP A 120 28.59 7.69 -21.87
C ASP A 120 27.15 7.92 -22.37
N GLY A 121 26.21 8.28 -21.49
CA GLY A 121 24.83 8.65 -21.85
C GLY A 121 23.91 7.47 -22.20
N ASN A 122 24.43 6.24 -22.22
CA ASN A 122 23.70 5.07 -22.72
C ASN A 122 23.06 4.22 -21.62
N LYS A 123 23.46 4.42 -20.35
CA LYS A 123 22.97 3.64 -19.21
C LYS A 123 22.45 4.52 -18.10
N LEU A 124 21.27 4.23 -17.59
CA LEU A 124 20.76 4.82 -16.36
C LEU A 124 21.15 3.91 -15.19
N ASN A 125 22.02 4.39 -14.32
CA ASN A 125 22.36 3.68 -13.09
C ASN A 125 21.32 4.03 -12.03
N SER A 126 20.70 3.03 -11.43
CA SER A 126 19.73 3.23 -10.36
C SER A 126 20.04 2.35 -9.16
N LYS A 127 19.84 2.92 -7.97
CA LYS A 127 20.04 2.30 -6.68
C LYS A 127 18.83 2.56 -5.80
N CYS A 128 18.13 1.49 -5.41
CA CYS A 128 16.90 1.55 -4.64
C CYS A 128 17.06 0.88 -3.29
N TYR A 129 16.52 1.51 -2.26
CA TYR A 129 16.51 1.02 -0.88
C TYR A 129 15.06 0.76 -0.49
N ILE A 130 14.72 -0.51 -0.27
CA ILE A 130 13.36 -0.99 0.00
C ILE A 130 13.34 -1.65 1.37
N PRO A 131 12.89 -0.95 2.43
CA PRO A 131 12.81 -1.50 3.78
C PRO A 131 11.64 -2.49 3.89
N LEU A 132 11.95 -3.75 4.19
CA LEU A 132 10.98 -4.81 4.37
C LEU A 132 11.16 -5.47 5.74
N ALA A 133 10.05 -5.86 6.37
CA ALA A 133 10.04 -6.68 7.58
C ALA A 133 9.23 -7.95 7.34
N ASN A 134 9.74 -9.10 7.75
CA ASN A 134 8.98 -10.35 7.76
C ASN A 134 8.57 -10.67 9.19
N TYR A 135 7.28 -10.57 9.48
CA TYR A 135 6.73 -10.88 10.80
C TYR A 135 6.40 -12.36 11.01
N SER A 136 6.64 -13.21 9.99
CA SER A 136 6.56 -14.66 10.16
C SER A 136 7.86 -15.17 10.76
N SER A 137 7.79 -16.24 11.54
CA SER A 137 8.97 -17.00 11.96
C SER A 137 9.60 -17.84 10.84
N LYS A 138 8.99 -17.86 9.64
CA LYS A 138 9.45 -18.63 8.49
C LYS A 138 10.10 -17.73 7.45
N GLU A 139 11.17 -18.24 6.85
CA GLU A 139 11.77 -17.66 5.66
C GLU A 139 10.76 -17.57 4.51
N THR A 140 10.77 -16.45 3.80
CA THR A 140 9.89 -16.20 2.66
C THR A 140 10.70 -15.84 1.43
N GLN A 141 10.53 -16.64 0.37
CA GLN A 141 11.08 -16.38 -0.95
C GLN A 141 9.99 -15.82 -1.85
N PHE A 142 10.27 -14.70 -2.49
CA PHE A 142 9.29 -13.98 -3.30
C PHE A 142 9.99 -13.19 -4.40
N THR A 143 9.20 -12.60 -5.29
CA THR A 143 9.72 -11.67 -6.29
C THR A 143 9.05 -10.31 -6.16
N LEU A 144 9.81 -9.26 -6.43
CA LEU A 144 9.39 -7.88 -6.33
C LEU A 144 9.37 -7.21 -7.71
N LYS A 145 8.31 -6.45 -7.98
CA LYS A 145 8.27 -5.46 -9.07
C LYS A 145 7.89 -4.10 -8.49
N PHE A 146 8.34 -3.04 -9.13
CA PHE A 146 7.87 -1.69 -8.82
C PHE A 146 6.50 -1.47 -9.44
N LYS A 147 5.58 -0.78 -8.74
CA LYS A 147 4.27 -0.43 -9.28
C LYS A 147 4.44 0.73 -10.26
N THR A 148 4.07 0.52 -11.52
CA THR A 148 4.14 1.56 -12.56
C THR A 148 2.90 2.44 -12.50
N SER A 149 3.05 3.69 -12.94
CA SER A 149 1.91 4.60 -13.12
C SER A 149 0.89 4.01 -14.10
N VAL A 150 -0.40 4.34 -13.90
CA VAL A 150 -1.47 4.01 -14.84
C VAL A 150 -1.40 4.91 -16.08
N ILE A 151 -0.88 6.12 -15.91
CA ILE A 151 -0.58 7.04 -17.00
C ILE A 151 0.74 6.59 -17.63
N ASP A 152 0.78 6.54 -18.98
CA ASP A 152 2.02 6.29 -19.72
C ASP A 152 2.95 7.49 -19.61
N ASP A 153 3.56 7.64 -18.44
CA ASP A 153 4.57 8.66 -18.18
C ASP A 153 5.93 8.14 -18.69
N PRO A 154 6.51 8.78 -19.72
CA PRO A 154 7.84 8.44 -20.18
C PRO A 154 8.93 8.53 -19.11
N TYR A 155 8.71 9.33 -18.06
CA TYR A 155 9.67 9.56 -16.97
C TYR A 155 9.49 8.64 -15.76
N ASP A 156 8.55 7.69 -15.80
CA ASP A 156 8.33 6.73 -14.71
C ASP A 156 9.55 5.79 -14.53
N ILE A 157 10.33 6.05 -13.47
CA ILE A 157 11.49 5.24 -13.10
C ILE A 157 11.11 3.80 -12.74
N ASN A 158 9.92 3.56 -12.18
CA ASN A 158 9.46 2.23 -11.79
C ASN A 158 9.35 1.31 -13.00
N ARG A 159 8.93 1.87 -14.14
CA ARG A 159 8.87 1.15 -15.42
C ARG A 159 10.25 0.77 -15.93
N LEU A 160 11.24 1.64 -15.78
CA LEU A 160 12.63 1.37 -16.16
C LEU A 160 13.24 0.31 -15.26
N MET A 161 13.04 0.41 -13.94
CA MET A 161 13.48 -0.60 -12.97
C MET A 161 12.91 -1.97 -13.27
N ASN A 162 11.66 -2.06 -13.70
CA ASN A 162 11.04 -3.35 -14.03
C ASN A 162 11.63 -4.05 -15.28
N ARG A 163 12.45 -3.38 -16.11
CA ARG A 163 13.10 -4.02 -17.27
C ARG A 163 14.14 -5.06 -16.85
N ASN A 164 14.80 -4.82 -15.72
CA ASN A 164 15.79 -5.73 -15.14
C ASN A 164 15.20 -6.60 -14.01
N GLY A 165 13.93 -6.36 -13.66
CA GLY A 165 13.15 -7.20 -12.76
C GLY A 165 12.36 -8.29 -13.50
N PRO A 166 11.52 -9.08 -12.79
CA PRO A 166 11.28 -9.02 -11.35
C PRO A 166 12.51 -9.43 -10.52
N TYR A 167 12.65 -8.86 -9.32
CA TYR A 167 13.77 -9.09 -8.42
C TYR A 167 13.45 -10.25 -7.48
N LYS A 168 14.22 -11.34 -7.55
CA LYS A 168 14.08 -12.48 -6.64
C LYS A 168 14.71 -12.12 -5.30
N LEU A 169 13.93 -12.19 -4.23
CA LEU A 169 14.32 -11.81 -2.89
C LEU A 169 14.04 -12.96 -1.92
N ASN A 170 14.81 -12.94 -0.84
CA ASN A 170 14.63 -13.84 0.28
C ASN A 170 14.75 -13.03 1.57
N LEU A 171 13.80 -13.25 2.49
CA LEU A 171 13.76 -12.59 3.79
C LEU A 171 13.54 -13.66 4.86
N TYR A 172 14.45 -13.74 5.82
CA TYR A 172 14.37 -14.72 6.91
C TYR A 172 13.19 -14.39 7.83
N GLY A 173 12.83 -15.36 8.67
CA GLY A 173 11.81 -15.15 9.68
C GLY A 173 12.24 -14.10 10.70
N ASP A 174 11.31 -13.27 11.15
CA ASP A 174 11.51 -12.18 12.11
C ASP A 174 12.62 -11.17 11.70
N GLU A 175 12.95 -11.10 10.41
CA GLU A 175 13.99 -10.23 9.86
C GLU A 175 13.39 -8.89 9.40
N LYS A 176 14.03 -7.78 9.80
CA LYS A 176 13.84 -6.45 9.21
C LYS A 176 15.11 -6.07 8.44
N LYS A 177 14.96 -5.78 7.15
CA LYS A 177 16.09 -5.53 6.24
C LYS A 177 15.77 -4.47 5.20
N ILE A 178 16.74 -3.62 4.93
CA ILE A 178 16.72 -2.73 3.77
C ILE A 178 17.29 -3.50 2.59
N ILE A 179 16.45 -3.82 1.61
CA ILE A 179 16.86 -4.45 0.37
C ILE A 179 17.45 -3.39 -0.54
N GLU A 180 18.69 -3.60 -0.97
CA GLU A 180 19.38 -2.75 -1.93
C GLU A 180 19.29 -3.38 -3.32
N ILE A 181 18.63 -2.68 -4.26
CA ILE A 181 18.52 -3.09 -5.66
C ILE A 181 19.34 -2.10 -6.49
N GLU A 182 20.43 -2.57 -7.06
CA GLU A 182 21.26 -1.80 -8.00
C GLU A 182 21.09 -2.34 -9.42
N THR A 183 20.82 -1.43 -10.36
CA THR A 183 20.73 -1.79 -11.79
C THR A 183 21.34 -0.74 -12.69
N ALA A 184 21.88 -1.20 -13.82
CA ALA A 184 22.24 -0.35 -14.95
C ALA A 184 21.31 -0.67 -16.12
N ILE A 185 20.47 0.29 -16.49
CA ILE A 185 19.41 0.12 -17.48
C ILE A 185 19.87 0.73 -18.79
N ASP A 186 19.86 -0.04 -19.88
CA ASP A 186 20.16 0.47 -21.22
C ASP A 186 19.03 1.39 -21.70
N VAL A 187 19.37 2.66 -21.93
CA VAL A 187 18.44 3.70 -22.37
C VAL A 187 18.65 4.12 -23.83
N THR A 188 19.58 3.48 -24.56
CA THR A 188 19.95 3.85 -25.94
C THR A 188 18.75 3.89 -26.89
N ASN A 189 17.79 2.98 -26.69
CA ASN A 189 16.57 2.87 -27.52
C ASN A 189 15.33 3.51 -26.87
N ILE A 190 15.51 4.33 -25.84
CA ILE A 190 14.41 4.96 -25.09
C ILE A 190 14.39 6.45 -25.42
N LYS A 191 13.29 6.92 -26.02
CA LYS A 191 13.18 8.32 -26.50
C LYS A 191 13.16 9.36 -25.38
N LYS A 192 12.64 8.99 -24.21
CA LYS A 192 12.46 9.87 -23.05
C LYS A 192 12.64 9.03 -21.78
N TYR A 193 13.46 9.53 -20.87
CA TYR A 193 13.76 8.93 -19.57
C TYR A 193 14.28 10.05 -18.65
N PRO A 194 14.24 9.88 -17.32
CA PRO A 194 14.82 10.84 -16.40
C PRO A 194 16.34 10.66 -16.37
N GLU A 195 17.10 11.76 -16.44
CA GLU A 195 18.58 11.72 -16.48
C GLU A 195 19.19 11.58 -15.09
N SER A 196 18.61 12.24 -14.08
CA SER A 196 19.01 12.13 -12.69
C SER A 196 17.87 12.49 -11.75
N GLY A 197 17.92 12.01 -10.51
CA GLY A 197 16.95 12.37 -9.49
C GLY A 197 16.79 11.32 -8.40
N GLU A 198 15.78 11.55 -7.58
CA GLU A 198 15.38 10.69 -6.48
C GLU A 198 13.87 10.49 -6.51
N ALA A 199 13.42 9.27 -6.20
CA ALA A 199 12.03 8.93 -6.01
C ALA A 199 11.84 8.34 -4.61
N TYR A 200 10.75 8.72 -3.94
CA TYR A 200 10.40 8.27 -2.59
C TYR A 200 9.01 7.63 -2.62
N GLY A 201 8.72 6.77 -1.65
CA GLY A 201 7.36 6.24 -1.47
C GLY A 201 6.85 5.47 -2.69
N MET A 202 7.69 4.62 -3.29
CA MET A 202 7.28 3.90 -4.49
C MET A 202 6.42 2.70 -4.09
N GLY A 203 5.27 2.55 -4.74
CA GLY A 203 4.50 1.32 -4.61
C GLY A 203 5.27 0.12 -5.15
N ILE A 204 5.10 -1.04 -4.53
CA ILE A 204 5.72 -2.30 -4.96
C ILE A 204 4.66 -3.41 -5.07
N VAL A 205 5.00 -4.43 -5.81
CA VAL A 205 4.16 -5.61 -5.99
C VAL A 205 4.99 -6.84 -5.69
N LEU A 206 4.55 -7.59 -4.68
CA LEU A 206 5.15 -8.86 -4.29
C LEU A 206 4.42 -10.01 -4.98
N PHE A 207 5.18 -10.98 -5.47
CA PHE A 207 4.68 -12.22 -6.06
C PHE A 207 5.31 -13.44 -5.40
N GLU A 208 4.49 -14.43 -5.10
CA GLU A 208 4.93 -15.72 -4.56
C GLU A 208 4.01 -16.81 -5.10
N ASN A 209 4.57 -17.70 -5.93
CA ASN A 209 3.80 -18.63 -6.76
C ASN A 209 2.71 -17.88 -7.55
N ASP A 210 1.44 -18.28 -7.45
CA ASP A 210 0.30 -17.63 -8.11
C ASP A 210 -0.28 -16.45 -7.30
N ARG A 211 0.30 -16.11 -6.14
CA ARG A 211 -0.20 -15.06 -5.25
C ARG A 211 0.48 -13.72 -5.57
N LYS A 212 -0.31 -12.65 -5.50
CA LYS A 212 0.11 -11.26 -5.71
C LYS A 212 -0.34 -10.41 -4.52
N ARG A 213 0.49 -9.47 -4.09
CA ARG A 213 0.15 -8.44 -3.09
C ARG A 213 0.71 -7.10 -3.52
N GLU A 214 -0.14 -6.08 -3.59
CA GLU A 214 0.28 -4.70 -3.87
C GLU A 214 0.48 -3.94 -2.56
N LEU A 215 1.67 -3.38 -2.37
CA LEU A 215 2.09 -2.63 -1.20
C LEU A 215 2.43 -1.19 -1.57
#